data_AF-A0A371X0A0-F1
#
_entry.id   AF-A0A371X0A0-F1
#
_cell.length_a   1.000
_cell.length_b   1.000
_cell.length_c   1.000
_cell.angle_alpha   90.00
_cell.angle_beta   90.00
_cell.angle_gamma   90.00
#
_symmetry.space_group_name_H-M   'P 1'
#
loop_
_entity.id
_entity.type
_entity.pdbx_description
1 polymer ?
#
loop_
_entity_poly.entity_id
_entity_poly.type
_entity_poly.pdbx_seq_one_letter_code
_entity_poly.pdbx_strand_id
1 'polypeptide(L)'
;MSDFWLIVVLAGLLTYLTRIGGHLLIKAIGTLPPRLEAALDAVPAAVLTTIFAPVIVSGDWPERIAIVVCGFLALRLPLIATVAIGAGLVALMRAAF
;
A
#
# COMPACT_ATOMS: atom_id res chain seq x y z
N MET A 1 -22.90 -6.76 14.12
CA MET A 1 -21.71 -6.80 15.02
C MET A 1 -20.94 -8.09 14.86
N SER A 2 -21.59 -9.27 14.78
CA SER A 2 -20.98 -10.56 14.44
C SER A 2 -20.29 -10.57 13.07
N ASP A 3 -20.93 -9.98 12.06
CA ASP A 3 -20.46 -10.07 10.67
C ASP A 3 -19.12 -9.34 10.46
N PHE A 4 -18.89 -8.26 11.23
CA PHE A 4 -17.63 -7.53 11.22
C PHE A 4 -16.45 -8.43 11.61
N TRP A 5 -16.58 -9.15 12.73
CA TRP A 5 -15.53 -10.08 13.19
C TRP A 5 -15.31 -11.21 12.20
N LEU A 6 -16.40 -11.71 11.61
CA LEU A 6 -16.34 -12.75 10.58
C LEU A 6 -15.56 -12.27 9.35
N ILE A 7 -15.84 -11.05 8.87
CA ILE A 7 -15.12 -10.43 7.74
C ILE A 7 -13.64 -10.22 8.07
N VAL A 8 -13.31 -9.71 9.26
CA VAL A 8 -11.91 -9.48 9.67
C VAL A 8 -11.12 -10.79 9.68
N VAL A 9 -11.69 -11.86 10.26
CA VAL A 9 -11.04 -13.17 10.29
C VAL A 9 -10.88 -13.75 8.89
N LEU A 10 -11.91 -13.68 8.04
CA LEU A 10 -11.84 -14.18 6.67
C LEU A 10 -10.85 -13.38 5.81
N ALA A 11 -10.81 -12.06 5.93
CA ALA A 11 -9.85 -11.22 5.22
C ALA A 11 -8.42 -11.51 5.66
N GLY A 12 -8.20 -11.71 6.96
CA GLY A 12 -6.89 -12.15 7.50
C GLY A 12 -6.48 -13.51 6.94
N LEU A 13 -7.38 -14.49 6.96
CA LEU A 13 -7.14 -15.82 6.40
C LEU A 13 -6.79 -15.73 4.91
N LEU A 14 -7.55 -14.97 4.13
CA LEU A 14 -7.32 -14.77 2.70
C LEU A 14 -5.97 -14.09 2.42
N THR A 15 -5.55 -13.16 3.26
CA THR A 15 -4.23 -12.51 3.17
C THR A 15 -3.09 -13.52 3.34
N TYR A 16 -3.19 -14.41 4.34
CA TYR A 16 -2.19 -15.46 4.51
C TYR A 16 -2.24 -16.50 3.39
N LEU A 17 -3.44 -16.88 2.96
CA LEU A 17 -3.62 -17.86 1.88
C LEU A 17 -3.01 -17.37 0.56
N THR A 18 -3.24 -16.10 0.20
CA THR A 18 -2.65 -15.49 -1.01
C THR A 18 -1.13 -15.36 -0.90
N ARG A 19 -0.60 -15.03 0.29
CA ARG A 19 0.85 -14.97 0.53
C ARG A 19 1.52 -16.34 0.41
N ILE A 20 0.94 -17.37 1.02
CA ILE A 20 1.43 -18.75 0.93
C ILE A 20 1.31 -19.24 -0.52
N GLY A 21 0.18 -18.99 -1.17
CA GLY A 21 -0.05 -19.36 -2.57
C GLY A 21 1.00 -18.77 -3.52
N GLY A 22 1.32 -17.48 -3.38
CA GLY A 22 2.38 -16.84 -4.16
C GLY A 22 3.76 -17.48 -3.92
N HIS A 23 4.11 -17.77 -2.66
CA HIS A 23 5.37 -18.45 -2.34
C HIS A 23 5.45 -19.87 -2.92
N LEU A 24 4.37 -20.64 -2.82
CA LEU A 24 4.28 -21.99 -3.38
C LEU A 24 4.35 -21.97 -4.92
N LEU A 25 3.69 -21.01 -5.58
CA LEU A 25 3.71 -20.86 -7.03
C LEU A 25 5.12 -20.54 -7.54
N ILE A 26 5.81 -19.57 -6.92
CA ILE A 26 7.20 -19.23 -7.28
C ILE A 26 8.10 -20.45 -7.05
N LYS A 27 7.91 -21.17 -5.93
CA LYS A 27 8.65 -22.39 -5.63
C LYS A 27 8.39 -23.50 -6.65
N ALA A 28 7.16 -23.62 -7.17
CA ALA A 28 6.80 -24.62 -8.16
C ALA A 28 7.38 -24.34 -9.55
N ILE A 29 7.51 -23.06 -9.93
CA ILE A 29 8.16 -22.63 -11.18
C ILE A 29 9.67 -22.88 -11.12
N GLY A 30 10.27 -22.83 -9.93
CA GLY A 30 11.70 -23.06 -9.73
C GLY A 30 12.51 -21.85 -10.20
N THR A 31 13.09 -21.93 -11.40
CA THR A 31 13.87 -20.83 -11.99
C THR A 31 12.96 -19.82 -12.69
N LEU A 32 12.92 -18.59 -12.19
CA LEU A 32 12.14 -17.52 -12.79
C LEU A 32 12.79 -17.11 -14.13
N PRO A 33 12.05 -17.11 -15.26
CA PRO A 33 12.59 -16.61 -16.51
C PRO A 33 12.82 -15.09 -16.44
N PRO A 34 13.83 -14.53 -17.13
CA PRO A 34 14.22 -13.11 -16.99
C PRO A 34 13.09 -12.11 -17.24
N ARG A 35 12.12 -12.46 -18.10
CA ARG A 35 10.96 -11.62 -18.42
C ARG A 35 9.95 -11.56 -17.26
N LEU A 36 9.82 -12.64 -16.50
CA LEU A 36 8.90 -12.70 -15.36
C LEU A 36 9.49 -11.98 -14.15
N GLU A 37 10.79 -12.13 -13.90
CA GLU A 37 11.47 -11.40 -12.84
C GLU A 37 11.37 -9.88 -13.04
N ALA A 38 11.69 -9.39 -14.24
CA ALA A 38 11.54 -7.97 -14.58
C ALA A 38 10.08 -7.48 -14.45
N ALA A 39 9.10 -8.32 -14.77
CA ALA A 39 7.69 -7.99 -14.58
C ALA A 39 7.34 -7.88 -13.09
N LEU A 40 7.78 -8.84 -12.26
CA LEU A 40 7.54 -8.87 -10.82
C LEU A 40 8.18 -7.67 -10.11
N ASP A 41 9.38 -7.27 -10.50
CA ASP A 41 10.06 -6.08 -9.96
C ASP A 41 9.33 -4.77 -10.29
N ALA A 42 8.61 -4.73 -11.42
CA ALA A 42 7.81 -3.57 -11.82
C ALA A 42 6.44 -3.50 -11.12
N VAL A 43 5.92 -4.63 -10.61
CA VAL A 43 4.57 -4.70 -9.98
C VAL A 43 4.42 -3.72 -8.80
N PRO A 44 5.34 -3.65 -7.81
CA PRO A 44 5.17 -2.75 -6.66
C PRO A 44 5.07 -1.29 -7.07
N ALA A 45 5.92 -0.85 -8.01
CA ALA A 45 5.89 0.52 -8.51
C ALA A 45 4.55 0.81 -9.22
N ALA A 46 4.09 -0.10 -10.10
CA ALA A 46 2.83 0.05 -10.80
C ALA A 46 1.63 0.15 -9.83
N VAL A 47 1.54 -0.75 -8.85
CA VAL A 47 0.44 -0.78 -7.87
C VAL A 47 0.43 0.47 -6.99
N LEU A 48 1.58 0.93 -6.52
CA LEU A 48 1.64 2.16 -5.71
C LEU A 48 1.18 3.38 -6.53
N THR A 49 1.64 3.50 -7.77
CA THR A 49 1.23 4.62 -8.63
C THR A 49 -0.27 4.62 -8.94
N THR A 50 -0.88 3.44 -9.13
CA THR A 50 -2.32 3.34 -9.39
C THR A 50 -3.16 3.67 -8.16
N ILE A 51 -2.64 3.48 -6.95
CA ILE A 51 -3.29 3.89 -5.70
C ILE A 51 -3.19 5.41 -5.51
N PHE A 52 -2.05 6.02 -5.80
CA PHE A 52 -1.85 7.46 -5.60
C PHE A 52 -2.50 8.33 -6.68
N ALA A 53 -2.52 7.89 -7.94
CA ALA A 53 -3.09 8.64 -9.06
C ALA A 53 -4.54 9.14 -8.82
N PRO A 54 -5.52 8.29 -8.42
CA PRO A 54 -6.88 8.75 -8.17
C PRO A 54 -6.95 9.71 -6.97
N VAL A 55 -6.10 9.56 -5.95
CA VAL A 55 -6.07 10.50 -4.82
C VAL A 55 -5.60 11.89 -5.29
N ILE A 56 -4.66 11.95 -6.22
CA ILE A 56 -4.19 13.22 -6.80
C ILE A 56 -5.26 13.86 -7.70
N VAL A 57 -6.00 13.07 -8.48
CA VAL A 57 -6.99 13.58 -9.45
C VAL A 57 -8.32 13.92 -8.77
N SER A 58 -8.87 12.99 -8.00
CA SER A 58 -10.23 13.06 -7.42
C SER A 58 -10.26 13.12 -5.90
N GLY A 59 -9.13 12.99 -5.19
CA GLY A 59 -9.09 13.10 -3.73
C GLY A 59 -9.17 14.54 -3.24
N ASP A 60 -9.41 14.72 -1.94
CA ASP A 60 -9.49 16.04 -1.30
C ASP A 60 -8.10 16.66 -1.09
N TRP A 61 -8.09 17.96 -0.77
CA TRP A 61 -6.87 18.73 -0.58
C TRP A 61 -5.94 18.20 0.52
N PRO A 62 -6.44 17.71 1.69
CA PRO A 62 -5.60 17.15 2.74
C PRO A 62 -4.75 15.96 2.26
N GLU A 63 -5.34 15.04 1.52
CA GLU A 63 -4.68 13.82 1.04
C GLU A 63 -3.65 14.13 -0.04
N ARG A 64 -3.95 15.08 -0.93
CA ARG A 64 -3.00 15.55 -1.96
C ARG A 64 -1.74 16.13 -1.31
N ILE A 65 -1.91 17.02 -0.33
CA ILE A 65 -0.78 17.61 0.40
C ILE A 65 -0.02 16.52 1.16
N ALA A 66 -0.73 15.60 1.81
CA ALA A 66 -0.09 14.52 2.55
C ALA A 66 0.74 13.61 1.66
N ILE A 67 0.30 13.28 0.44
CA ILE A 67 1.09 12.50 -0.52
C ILE A 67 2.40 13.23 -0.85
N VAL A 68 2.34 14.53 -1.16
CA VAL A 68 3.53 15.32 -1.51
C VAL A 68 4.50 15.38 -0.33
N VAL A 69 4.00 15.70 0.87
CA VAL A 69 4.81 15.79 2.08
C VAL A 69 5.44 14.43 2.41
N CYS A 70 4.66 13.35 2.43
CA CYS A 70 5.18 12.00 2.68
C CYS A 70 6.21 11.58 1.64
N GLY A 71 6.03 11.95 0.36
CA GLY A 71 7.00 11.70 -0.70
C GLY A 71 8.36 12.32 -0.41
N PHE A 72 8.39 13.58 0.04
CA PHE A 72 9.65 14.23 0.45
C PHE A 72 10.25 13.62 1.71
N LEU A 73 9.41 13.35 2.72
CA LEU A 73 9.86 12.79 3.98
C LEU A 73 10.43 11.37 3.83
N ALA A 74 9.89 10.58 2.91
CA ALA A 74 10.33 9.20 2.66
C ALA A 74 11.78 9.11 2.16
N LEU A 75 12.35 10.20 1.65
CA LEU A 75 13.75 10.26 1.22
C LEU A 75 14.75 10.32 2.38
N ARG A 76 14.31 10.71 3.59
CA ARG A 76 15.21 10.91 4.74
C ARG A 76 14.76 10.28 6.04
N LEU A 77 13.46 10.01 6.22
CA LEU A 77 12.90 9.51 7.47
C LEU A 77 12.55 8.02 7.38
N PRO A 78 12.56 7.29 8.52
CA PRO A 78 12.10 5.91 8.57
C PRO A 78 10.59 5.82 8.31
N LEU A 79 10.15 4.67 7.80
CA LEU A 79 8.76 4.42 7.38
C LEU A 79 7.73 4.72 8.48
N ILE A 80 8.02 4.36 9.73
CA ILE A 80 7.11 4.61 10.86
C ILE A 80 6.93 6.12 11.09
N ALA A 81 8.01 6.89 10.98
CA ALA A 81 7.95 8.34 11.18
C ALA A 81 7.18 9.02 10.04
N THR A 82 7.41 8.64 8.78
CA THR A 82 6.68 9.21 7.64
C THR A 82 5.19 8.91 7.71
N VAL A 83 4.82 7.68 8.07
CA VAL A 83 3.40 7.30 8.24
C VAL A 83 2.76 8.09 9.38
N ALA A 84 3.43 8.22 10.53
CA ALA A 84 2.90 8.98 11.66
C ALA A 84 2.67 10.46 11.31
N ILE A 85 3.63 11.09 10.64
CA ILE A 85 3.53 12.48 10.20
C ILE A 85 2.42 12.65 9.17
N GLY A 86 2.35 11.76 8.17
CA GLY A 86 1.31 11.80 7.13
C GLY A 86 -0.10 11.64 7.70
N ALA A 87 -0.32 10.63 8.54
CA ALA A 87 -1.60 10.39 9.18
C ALA A 87 -2.01 11.56 10.09
N GLY A 88 -1.06 12.08 10.88
CA GLY A 88 -1.26 13.25 11.74
C GLY A 88 -1.63 14.50 10.93
N LEU A 89 -0.93 14.75 9.82
CA LEU A 89 -1.22 15.88 8.94
C LEU A 89 -2.63 15.82 8.36
N VAL A 90 -3.05 14.66 7.81
CA VAL A 90 -4.42 14.50 7.27
C VAL A 90 -5.47 14.69 8.37
N ALA A 91 -5.26 14.09 9.55
CA ALA A 91 -6.18 14.21 10.67
C ALA A 91 -6.32 15.68 11.14
N LEU A 92 -5.21 16.42 11.24
CA LEU A 92 -5.22 17.83 11.62
C LEU A 92 -5.89 18.71 10.56
N MET A 93 -5.61 18.48 9.28
CA MET A 93 -6.23 19.25 8.19
C MET A 93 -7.73 19.02 8.11
N ARG A 94 -8.19 17.78 8.35
CA ARG A 94 -9.63 17.44 8.45
C ARG A 94 -10.30 17.94 9.72
N ALA A 95 -9.55 18.24 10.78
CA ALA A 95 -10.11 18.81 12.01
C ALA A 95 -10.22 20.35 11.93
N ALA A 96 -9.45 20.98 11.03
CA ALA A 96 -9.40 22.43 10.86
C ALA A 96 -10.39 22.96 9.80
N PHE A 97 -10.90 22.09 8.92
CA PHE A 97 -11.88 22.37 7.86
C PHE A 97 -13.11 21.48 8.02
#